data_AF-A0A2S6V8C5-F1
#
_entry.id   AF-A0A2S6V8C5-F1
#
_cell.length_a   1.000
_cell.length_b   1.000
_cell.length_c   1.000
_cell.angle_alpha   90.00
_cell.angle_beta   90.00
_cell.angle_gamma   90.00
#
_symmetry.space_group_name_H-M   'P 1'
#
loop_
_entity.id
_entity.type
_entity.pdbx_description
1 polymer ?
#
loop_
_entity_poly.entity_id
_entity_poly.type
_entity_poly.pdbx_seq_one_letter_code
_entity_poly.pdbx_strand_id
1 'polypeptide(L)'
;MKGDLPCLIATRECISELQATATGRNPLLLEIDERIEEINAKIEQARASNKKSIRLSVLTPGLQALLSPQAITQNGKTRTTGGFLSNILSIFTNPVGIVDKLLSAVGVPLLQSAFGGNEQNQRNAIAISDLQVKSAELQRGRAELAQKIREQVYLAVFDYDDAAREFQIAQEVAKRDAARMQLLEVEYRFGEGNTNSYLNSLNSLDGRKAQTYRAWATLRSRLEKIKLLVLGVDE
;
A
#
# COMPACT_ATOMS: atom_id res chain seq x y z
N MET A 1 -23.30 8.80 -10.88
CA MET A 1 -22.28 8.64 -11.94
C MET A 1 -21.18 9.65 -11.66
N LYS A 2 -20.12 9.24 -10.96
CA LYS A 2 -18.90 10.04 -10.82
C LYS A 2 -18.42 10.54 -12.19
N GLY A 3 -17.76 11.71 -12.15
CA GLY A 3 -17.38 12.53 -13.30
C GLY A 3 -16.52 11.84 -14.36
N ASP A 4 -16.08 12.62 -15.34
CA ASP A 4 -15.37 12.07 -16.51
C ASP A 4 -14.05 11.38 -16.14
N LEU A 5 -13.74 10.35 -16.93
CA LEU A 5 -12.44 9.68 -16.87
C LEU A 5 -11.35 10.67 -17.32
N PRO A 6 -10.15 10.63 -16.70
CA PRO A 6 -9.06 11.54 -17.06
C PRO A 6 -8.64 11.40 -18.53
N CYS A 7 -8.76 10.19 -19.07
CA CYS A 7 -8.41 9.85 -20.44
C CYS A 7 -9.11 8.55 -20.88
N LEU A 8 -9.20 8.31 -22.19
CA LEU A 8 -9.92 7.17 -22.80
C LEU A 8 -9.20 6.64 -24.06
N ILE A 9 -7.88 6.43 -23.96
CA ILE A 9 -7.05 6.01 -25.08
C ILE A 9 -6.15 4.85 -24.63
N ALA A 10 -5.93 3.85 -25.48
CA ALA A 10 -5.00 2.73 -25.21
C ALA A 10 -3.51 3.14 -25.32
N THR A 11 -3.14 4.26 -24.70
CA THR A 11 -1.75 4.72 -24.56
C THR A 11 -1.21 4.36 -23.18
N ARG A 12 0.10 4.20 -23.07
CA ARG A 12 0.74 3.78 -21.82
C ARG A 12 0.50 4.81 -20.71
N GLU A 13 0.57 6.09 -21.05
CA GLU A 13 0.36 7.22 -20.14
C GLU A 13 -1.07 7.18 -19.59
N CYS A 14 -2.06 7.08 -20.47
CA CYS A 14 -3.47 7.05 -20.07
C CYS A 14 -3.78 5.83 -19.19
N ILE A 15 -3.33 4.64 -19.60
CA ILE A 15 -3.56 3.42 -18.81
C ILE A 15 -2.92 3.56 -17.43
N SER A 16 -1.73 4.12 -17.32
CA SER A 16 -1.06 4.32 -16.03
C SER A 16 -1.83 5.26 -15.09
N GLU A 17 -2.45 6.31 -15.64
CA GLU A 17 -3.27 7.25 -14.88
C GLU A 17 -4.60 6.62 -14.43
N LEU A 18 -5.26 5.87 -15.30
CA LEU A 18 -6.46 5.10 -14.97
C LEU A 18 -6.18 4.05 -13.90
N GLN A 19 -5.04 3.36 -14.01
CA GLN A 19 -4.56 2.39 -13.04
C GLN A 19 -4.30 3.03 -11.67
N ALA A 20 -3.59 4.17 -11.64
CA ALA A 20 -3.33 4.89 -10.41
C ALA A 20 -4.64 5.32 -9.74
N THR A 21 -5.57 5.88 -10.51
CA THR A 21 -6.90 6.30 -10.03
C THR A 21 -7.69 5.11 -9.48
N ALA A 22 -7.71 3.98 -10.19
CA ALA A 22 -8.40 2.77 -9.77
C ALA A 22 -7.84 2.20 -8.46
N THR A 23 -6.51 2.15 -8.32
CA THR A 23 -5.89 1.66 -7.07
C THR A 23 -6.05 2.62 -5.90
N GLY A 24 -6.06 3.94 -6.15
CA GLY A 24 -6.21 4.95 -5.10
C GLY A 24 -7.63 5.11 -4.58
N ARG A 25 -8.65 4.72 -5.37
CA ARG A 25 -10.07 4.81 -5.00
C ARG A 25 -10.70 3.49 -4.60
N ASN A 26 -9.97 2.39 -4.66
CA ASN A 26 -10.52 1.08 -4.33
C ASN A 26 -10.76 0.95 -2.82
N PRO A 27 -12.00 0.67 -2.36
CA PRO A 27 -12.31 0.65 -0.93
C PRO A 27 -11.56 -0.46 -0.17
N LEU A 28 -11.33 -1.61 -0.79
CA LEU A 28 -10.60 -2.71 -0.16
C LEU A 28 -9.12 -2.36 0.02
N LEU A 29 -8.51 -1.66 -0.94
CA LEU A 29 -7.12 -1.21 -0.81
C LEU A 29 -6.99 -0.13 0.27
N LEU A 30 -7.96 0.80 0.34
CA LEU A 30 -7.99 1.83 1.38
C LEU A 30 -8.13 1.23 2.79
N GLU A 31 -8.99 0.22 2.95
CA GLU A 31 -9.14 -0.50 4.22
C GLU A 31 -7.85 -1.24 4.62
N ILE A 32 -7.17 -1.88 3.65
CA ILE A 32 -5.88 -2.53 3.91
C ILE A 32 -4.81 -1.51 4.30
N ASP A 33 -4.78 -0.34 3.64
CA ASP A 33 -3.86 0.75 3.94
C ASP A 33 -4.08 1.30 5.35
N GLU A 34 -5.33 1.52 5.76
CA GLU A 34 -5.70 1.93 7.13
C GLU A 34 -5.24 0.90 8.18
N ARG A 35 -5.47 -0.40 7.92
CA ARG A 35 -5.03 -1.48 8.82
C ARG A 35 -3.51 -1.58 8.93
N ILE A 36 -2.78 -1.36 7.82
CA ILE A 36 -1.31 -1.33 7.83
C ILE A 36 -0.81 -0.15 8.66
N GLU A 37 -1.42 1.03 8.51
CA GLU A 37 -1.07 2.22 9.29
C GLU A 37 -1.31 2.01 10.79
N GLU A 38 -2.44 1.42 11.18
CA GLU A 38 -2.75 1.08 12.57
C GLU A 38 -1.73 0.09 13.16
N ILE A 39 -1.35 -0.95 12.42
CA ILE A 39 -0.34 -1.93 12.86
C ILE A 39 1.03 -1.25 13.01
N ASN A 40 1.42 -0.40 12.07
CA ASN A 40 2.69 0.34 12.13
C ASN A 40 2.73 1.29 13.33
N ALA A 41 1.64 1.99 13.62
CA ALA A 41 1.53 2.84 14.80
C ALA A 41 1.69 2.03 16.11
N LYS A 42 1.08 0.84 16.19
CA LYS A 42 1.25 -0.08 17.34
C LYS A 42 2.68 -0.58 17.48
N ILE A 43 3.35 -0.91 16.37
CA ILE A 43 4.76 -1.33 16.38
C ILE A 43 5.66 -0.19 16.91
N GLU A 44 5.48 1.04 16.44
CA GLU A 44 6.27 2.18 16.90
C GLU A 44 6.01 2.52 18.37
N GLN A 45 4.75 2.47 18.82
CA GLN A 45 4.42 2.62 20.24
C GLN A 45 5.11 1.55 21.11
N ALA A 46 5.09 0.29 20.67
CA ALA A 46 5.74 -0.82 21.37
C ALA A 46 7.27 -0.66 21.40
N ARG A 47 7.89 -0.20 20.30
CA ARG A 47 9.33 0.13 20.23
C ARG A 47 9.70 1.28 21.16
N ALA A 48 8.89 2.34 21.22
CA ALA A 48 9.11 3.48 22.10
C ALA A 48 9.01 3.09 23.59
N SER A 49 8.02 2.27 23.94
CA SER A 49 7.84 1.72 25.29
C SER A 49 9.04 0.86 25.70
N ASN A 50 9.50 -0.04 24.82
CA ASN A 50 10.68 -0.87 25.08
C ASN A 50 11.97 -0.03 25.23
N LYS A 51 12.17 1.03 24.43
CA LYS A 51 13.33 1.94 24.62
C LYS A 51 13.29 2.65 25.97
N LYS A 52 12.10 3.04 26.44
CA LYS A 52 11.92 3.68 27.75
C LYS A 52 12.18 2.71 28.90
N SER A 53 11.72 1.45 28.80
CA SER A 53 11.96 0.42 29.81
C SER A 53 13.44 0.05 29.90
N ILE A 54 14.13 -0.10 28.76
CA ILE A 54 15.58 -0.37 28.70
C ILE A 54 16.39 0.79 29.32
N ARG A 55 16.04 2.05 29.03
CA ARG A 55 16.72 3.21 29.65
C ARG A 55 16.53 3.23 31.17
N LEU A 56 15.32 2.95 31.65
CA LEU A 56 15.05 2.87 33.10
C LEU A 56 15.86 1.73 33.74
N SER A 57 15.88 0.54 33.14
CA SER A 57 16.56 -0.62 33.70
C SER A 57 18.09 -0.50 33.69
N VAL A 58 18.67 0.31 32.79
CA VAL A 58 20.13 0.58 32.79
C VAL A 58 20.50 1.67 33.81
N LEU A 59 19.65 2.68 34.02
CA LEU A 59 19.91 3.76 34.99
C LEU A 59 19.70 3.34 36.46
N THR A 60 18.75 2.45 36.72
CA THR A 60 18.36 2.08 38.09
C THR A 60 19.45 1.33 38.88
N PRO A 61 20.15 0.31 38.34
CA PRO A 61 21.16 -0.42 39.11
C PRO A 61 22.45 0.39 39.33
N GLY A 62 22.81 1.28 38.39
CA GLY A 62 23.95 2.19 38.57
C GLY A 62 23.73 3.19 39.71
N LEU A 63 22.49 3.68 39.88
CA LEU A 63 22.11 4.52 41.00
C LEU A 63 22.00 3.74 42.32
N GLN A 64 21.47 2.51 42.31
CA GLN A 64 21.43 1.67 43.51
C GLN A 64 22.81 1.23 44.01
N ALA A 65 23.76 0.97 43.09
CA ALA A 65 25.15 0.69 43.45
C ALA A 65 25.88 1.92 44.03
N LEU A 66 25.50 3.14 43.61
CA LEU A 66 26.06 4.38 44.15
C LEU A 66 25.40 4.81 45.48
N LEU A 67 24.15 4.43 45.70
CA LEU A 67 23.35 4.83 46.86
C LEU A 67 23.32 3.78 47.99
N SER A 68 23.85 2.58 47.77
CA SER A 68 23.92 1.55 48.81
C SER A 68 25.12 1.81 49.73
N PRO A 69 24.92 1.99 51.05
CA PRO A 69 26.01 2.20 51.99
C PRO A 69 26.84 0.91 52.11
N GLN A 70 28.11 0.97 51.67
CA GLN A 70 29.05 -0.13 51.82
C GLN A 70 29.55 -0.19 53.27
N ALA A 71 29.26 -1.28 53.98
CA ALA A 71 29.87 -1.57 55.27
C ALA A 71 31.26 -2.18 55.04
N ILE A 72 32.32 -1.44 55.36
CA ILE A 72 33.70 -1.90 55.20
C ILE A 72 34.17 -2.47 56.54
N THR A 73 34.47 -3.77 56.59
CA THR A 73 35.11 -4.43 57.73
C THR A 73 36.62 -4.37 57.55
N GLN A 74 37.30 -3.62 58.43
CA GLN A 74 38.76 -3.61 58.52
C GLN A 74 39.16 -3.92 59.97
N ASN A 75 39.99 -4.93 60.18
CA ASN A 75 40.52 -5.35 61.49
C ASN A 75 39.47 -5.51 62.60
N GLY A 76 38.45 -6.35 62.35
CA GLY A 76 37.51 -6.80 63.39
C GLY A 76 36.54 -5.75 63.95
N LYS A 77 36.51 -4.52 63.40
CA LYS A 77 35.52 -3.51 63.75
C LYS A 77 34.75 -3.07 62.50
N THR A 78 33.45 -3.30 62.51
CA THR A 78 32.50 -2.79 61.51
C THR A 78 32.36 -1.28 61.70
N ARG A 79 32.79 -0.49 60.71
CA ARG A 79 32.47 0.95 60.64
C ARG A 79 31.50 1.16 59.49
N THR A 80 30.32 1.69 59.83
CA THR A 80 29.34 2.21 58.88
C THR A 80 29.82 3.59 58.41
N THR A 81 30.50 3.64 57.27
CA THR A 81 30.84 4.90 56.62
C THR A 81 29.57 5.49 56.01
N GLY A 82 29.05 6.53 56.68
CA GLY A 82 27.92 7.30 56.21
C GLY A 82 28.26 8.13 54.98
N GLY A 83 27.43 8.00 53.95
CA GLY A 83 27.06 9.08 53.03
C GLY A 83 28.02 9.41 51.89
N PHE A 84 27.40 9.70 50.75
CA PHE A 84 27.94 10.13 49.44
C PHE A 84 29.14 11.09 49.49
N LEU A 85 29.17 12.01 50.46
CA LEU A 85 30.23 13.03 50.58
C LEU A 85 31.57 12.48 51.09
N SER A 86 31.58 11.39 51.85
CA SER A 86 32.82 10.81 52.39
C SER A 86 33.58 9.98 51.35
N ASN A 87 32.86 9.37 50.39
CA ASN A 87 33.45 8.58 49.30
C ASN A 87 34.01 9.43 48.14
N ILE A 88 33.48 10.64 47.93
CA ILE A 88 34.03 11.54 46.90
C ILE A 88 35.34 12.19 47.38
N LEU A 89 35.44 12.51 48.68
CA LEU A 89 36.67 13.10 49.24
C LEU A 89 37.86 12.12 49.28
N SER A 90 37.60 10.80 49.37
CA SER A 90 38.66 9.78 49.40
C SER A 90 39.26 9.47 48.02
N ILE A 91 38.52 9.74 46.93
CA ILE A 91 39.00 9.61 45.55
C ILE A 91 40.02 10.70 45.21
N PHE A 92 39.86 11.91 45.75
CA PHE A 92 40.77 13.03 45.51
C PHE A 92 42.04 13.00 46.37
N THR A 93 42.08 12.20 47.44
CA THR A 93 43.17 12.24 48.42
C THR A 93 44.12 11.05 48.36
N ASN A 94 43.79 9.93 47.70
CA ASN A 94 44.73 8.81 47.52
C ASN A 94 44.41 7.92 46.29
N PRO A 95 44.86 8.28 45.07
CA PRO A 95 44.43 7.62 43.82
C PRO A 95 45.08 6.25 43.54
N VAL A 96 46.12 5.85 44.28
CA VAL A 96 46.96 4.68 43.93
C VAL A 96 46.35 3.35 44.42
N GLY A 97 45.42 3.37 45.37
CA GLY A 97 44.83 2.15 45.97
C GLY A 97 43.50 1.68 45.39
N ILE A 98 42.93 2.42 44.43
CA ILE A 98 41.57 2.17 43.90
C ILE A 98 41.61 1.37 42.59
N VAL A 99 42.73 1.39 41.84
CA VAL A 99 42.82 0.74 40.53
C VAL A 99 42.84 -0.80 40.64
N ASP A 100 43.55 -1.38 41.63
CA ASP A 100 43.58 -2.83 41.85
C ASP A 100 42.29 -3.42 42.44
N LYS A 101 41.47 -2.58 43.10
CA LYS A 101 40.18 -2.98 43.68
C LYS A 101 39.00 -2.80 42.72
N LEU A 102 39.13 -1.90 41.74
CA LEU A 102 38.11 -1.72 40.70
C LEU A 102 38.18 -2.82 39.63
N LEU A 103 39.36 -3.41 39.38
CA LEU A 103 39.52 -4.49 38.38
C LEU A 103 39.09 -5.87 38.88
N SER A 104 39.08 -6.12 40.20
CA SER A 104 38.64 -7.40 40.80
C SER A 104 37.20 -7.40 41.32
N ALA A 105 36.61 -6.22 41.58
CA ALA A 105 35.20 -6.06 41.95
C ALA A 105 34.27 -5.81 40.74
N VAL A 106 34.84 -5.67 39.53
CA VAL A 106 34.13 -5.59 38.25
C VAL A 106 34.26 -6.93 37.51
N GLY A 107 34.21 -8.04 38.25
CA GLY A 107 33.91 -9.35 37.69
C GLY A 107 32.41 -9.51 37.53
N VAL A 108 31.87 -9.07 36.39
CA VAL A 108 30.54 -9.42 35.83
C VAL A 108 29.37 -9.52 36.83
N PRO A 109 28.63 -8.42 37.02
CA PRO A 109 27.16 -8.55 36.95
C PRO A 109 26.48 -7.44 36.12
N LEU A 110 27.25 -6.47 35.61
CA LEU A 110 26.72 -5.40 34.76
C LEU A 110 26.40 -5.90 33.34
N LEU A 111 27.06 -6.96 32.85
CA LEU A 111 26.71 -7.58 31.57
C LEU A 111 25.59 -8.63 31.70
N GLN A 112 25.44 -9.33 32.84
CA GLN A 112 24.32 -10.27 33.01
C GLN A 112 22.97 -9.57 33.22
N SER A 113 22.94 -8.35 33.74
CA SER A 113 21.72 -7.52 33.78
C SER A 113 21.51 -6.69 32.50
N ALA A 114 22.55 -6.51 31.67
CA ALA A 114 22.43 -5.92 30.33
C ALA A 114 22.03 -6.96 29.26
N PHE A 115 22.33 -8.24 29.46
CA PHE A 115 22.00 -9.34 28.52
C PHE A 115 21.02 -10.39 29.09
N GLY A 116 20.64 -10.30 30.37
CA GLY A 116 19.63 -11.13 31.02
C GLY A 116 18.27 -10.46 30.99
N GLY A 117 17.49 -10.79 29.97
CA GLY A 117 16.22 -10.16 29.63
C GLY A 117 15.16 -10.24 30.72
N ASN A 118 14.55 -9.09 31.00
CA ASN A 118 13.19 -9.05 31.52
C ASN A 118 12.30 -9.89 30.56
N GLU A 119 11.64 -10.92 31.09
CA GLU A 119 10.64 -11.75 30.39
C GLU A 119 9.62 -10.89 29.62
N GLN A 120 9.30 -9.70 30.15
CA GLN A 120 8.45 -8.71 29.51
C GLN A 120 9.04 -8.10 28.22
N ASN A 121 10.35 -7.89 28.16
CA ASN A 121 11.02 -7.37 26.95
C ASN A 121 11.09 -8.43 25.84
N GLN A 122 11.29 -9.71 26.20
CA GLN A 122 11.22 -10.81 25.23
C GLN A 122 9.79 -11.02 24.71
N ARG A 123 8.77 -11.00 25.58
CA ARG A 123 7.35 -11.08 25.18
C ARG A 123 6.95 -9.93 24.25
N ASN A 124 7.38 -8.71 24.56
CA ASN A 124 7.13 -7.54 23.70
C ASN A 124 7.85 -7.65 22.35
N ALA A 125 9.08 -8.18 22.30
CA ALA A 125 9.80 -8.38 21.04
C ALA A 125 9.11 -9.43 20.14
N ILE A 126 8.58 -10.50 20.72
CA ILE A 126 7.81 -11.52 19.99
C ILE A 126 6.51 -10.93 19.45
N ALA A 127 5.76 -10.16 20.25
CA ALA A 127 4.54 -9.49 19.80
C ALA A 127 4.80 -8.48 18.68
N ILE A 128 5.91 -7.73 18.75
CA ILE A 128 6.35 -6.83 17.67
C ILE A 128 6.68 -7.62 16.40
N SER A 129 7.34 -8.78 16.52
CA SER A 129 7.68 -9.64 15.38
C SER A 129 6.43 -10.18 14.68
N ASP A 130 5.42 -10.62 15.45
CA ASP A 130 4.15 -11.11 14.91
C ASP A 130 3.39 -10.00 14.16
N LEU A 131 3.29 -8.80 14.76
CA LEU A 131 2.71 -7.63 14.09
C LEU A 131 3.47 -7.25 12.81
N GLN A 132 4.80 -7.39 12.79
CA GLN A 132 5.61 -7.15 11.59
C GLN A 132 5.31 -8.18 10.50
N VAL A 133 5.22 -9.47 10.83
CA VAL A 133 4.84 -10.53 9.87
C VAL A 133 3.46 -10.25 9.30
N LYS A 134 2.47 -9.94 10.15
CA LYS A 134 1.12 -9.59 9.73
C LYS A 134 1.08 -8.35 8.83
N SER A 135 1.87 -7.32 9.15
CA SER A 135 1.98 -6.13 8.30
C SER A 135 2.57 -6.46 6.92
N ALA A 136 3.58 -7.35 6.88
CA ALA A 136 4.20 -7.79 5.64
C ALA A 136 3.26 -8.64 4.79
N GLU A 137 2.45 -9.50 5.42
CA GLU A 137 1.41 -10.27 4.74
C GLU A 137 0.33 -9.37 4.15
N LEU A 138 -0.16 -8.38 4.91
CA LEU A 138 -1.12 -7.41 4.42
C LEU A 138 -0.54 -6.57 3.27
N GLN A 139 0.73 -6.17 3.35
CA GLN A 139 1.42 -5.46 2.26
C GLN A 139 1.53 -6.31 0.99
N ARG A 140 1.80 -7.62 1.13
CA ARG A 140 1.80 -8.56 -0.01
C ARG A 140 0.40 -8.69 -0.61
N GLY A 141 -0.62 -8.93 0.21
CA GLY A 141 -2.00 -9.02 -0.24
C GLY A 141 -2.48 -7.75 -0.95
N ARG A 142 -2.11 -6.57 -0.42
CA ARG A 142 -2.33 -5.27 -1.06
C ARG A 142 -1.67 -5.22 -2.45
N ALA A 143 -0.41 -5.60 -2.55
CA ALA A 143 0.34 -5.55 -3.81
C ALA A 143 -0.26 -6.47 -4.88
N GLU A 144 -0.68 -7.68 -4.49
CA GLU A 144 -1.35 -8.63 -5.37
C GLU A 144 -2.72 -8.11 -5.84
N LEU A 145 -3.53 -7.56 -4.94
CA LEU A 145 -4.83 -6.96 -5.28
C LEU A 145 -4.64 -5.76 -6.22
N ALA A 146 -3.69 -4.87 -5.91
CA ALA A 146 -3.36 -3.73 -6.76
C ALA A 146 -2.85 -4.18 -8.14
N GLN A 147 -2.10 -5.28 -8.23
CA GLN A 147 -1.70 -5.84 -9.52
C GLN A 147 -2.90 -6.36 -10.32
N LYS A 148 -3.81 -7.10 -9.69
CA LYS A 148 -5.04 -7.60 -10.33
C LYS A 148 -5.94 -6.46 -10.82
N ILE A 149 -6.11 -5.40 -10.02
CA ILE A 149 -6.88 -4.21 -10.44
C ILE A 149 -6.22 -3.55 -11.65
N ARG A 150 -4.90 -3.40 -11.63
CA ARG A 150 -4.16 -2.80 -12.76
C ARG A 150 -4.30 -3.62 -14.05
N GLU A 151 -4.24 -4.94 -13.95
CA GLU A 151 -4.45 -5.86 -15.07
C GLU A 151 -5.88 -5.77 -15.60
N GLN A 152 -6.89 -5.75 -14.73
CA GLN A 152 -8.29 -5.60 -15.13
C GLN A 152 -8.56 -4.26 -15.85
N VAL A 153 -7.96 -3.16 -15.38
CA VAL A 153 -8.05 -1.86 -16.06
C VAL A 153 -7.39 -1.93 -17.42
N TYR A 154 -6.21 -2.53 -17.53
CA TYR A 154 -5.50 -2.71 -18.81
C TYR A 154 -6.37 -3.47 -19.82
N LEU A 155 -6.93 -4.62 -19.42
CA LEU A 155 -7.79 -5.43 -20.28
C LEU A 155 -9.08 -4.70 -20.67
N ALA A 156 -9.69 -3.96 -19.73
CA ALA A 156 -10.90 -3.20 -20.02
C ALA A 156 -10.66 -2.06 -21.02
N VAL A 157 -9.52 -1.37 -20.95
CA VAL A 157 -9.13 -0.34 -21.91
C VAL A 157 -8.86 -0.94 -23.29
N PHE A 158 -8.23 -2.12 -23.34
CA PHE A 158 -8.01 -2.84 -24.60
C PHE A 158 -9.33 -3.27 -25.25
N ASP A 159 -10.24 -3.89 -24.49
CA ASP A 159 -11.61 -4.22 -24.95
C ASP A 159 -12.36 -3.00 -25.51
N TYR A 160 -12.15 -1.83 -24.90
CA TYR A 160 -12.75 -0.58 -25.35
C TYR A 160 -12.14 -0.09 -26.66
N ASP A 161 -10.82 -0.16 -26.84
CA ASP A 161 -10.16 0.23 -28.09
C ASP A 161 -10.60 -0.68 -29.26
N ASP A 162 -10.71 -1.98 -29.02
CA ASP A 162 -11.22 -2.94 -30.00
C ASP A 162 -12.66 -2.59 -30.41
N ALA A 163 -13.54 -2.34 -29.44
CA ALA A 163 -14.93 -1.93 -29.71
C ALA A 163 -15.00 -0.57 -30.42
N ALA A 164 -14.08 0.35 -30.13
CA ALA A 164 -14.03 1.68 -30.74
C ALA A 164 -13.64 1.56 -32.22
N ARG A 165 -12.63 0.74 -32.54
CA ARG A 165 -12.23 0.44 -33.92
C ARG A 165 -13.34 -0.24 -34.68
N GLU A 166 -14.01 -1.23 -34.09
CA GLU A 166 -15.14 -1.91 -34.74
C GLU A 166 -16.28 -0.92 -35.06
N PHE A 167 -16.61 -0.03 -34.13
CA PHE A 167 -17.62 1.01 -34.36
C PHE A 167 -17.20 1.98 -35.47
N GLN A 168 -15.93 2.42 -35.50
CA GLN A 168 -15.42 3.29 -36.56
C GLN A 168 -15.52 2.61 -37.94
N ILE A 169 -15.12 1.33 -38.04
CA ILE A 169 -15.24 0.55 -39.28
C ILE A 169 -16.71 0.44 -39.70
N ALA A 170 -17.60 0.07 -38.77
CA ALA A 170 -19.03 -0.05 -39.05
C ALA A 170 -19.64 1.28 -39.53
N GLN A 171 -19.24 2.39 -38.92
CA GLN A 171 -19.68 3.73 -39.30
C GLN A 171 -19.23 4.08 -40.73
N GLU A 172 -17.96 3.85 -41.09
CA GLU A 172 -17.45 4.13 -42.43
C GLU A 172 -18.13 3.26 -43.50
N VAL A 173 -18.38 1.98 -43.19
CA VAL A 173 -19.15 1.09 -44.08
C VAL A 173 -20.59 1.60 -44.24
N ALA A 174 -21.26 1.98 -43.14
CA ALA A 174 -22.61 2.50 -43.20
C ALA A 174 -22.71 3.82 -44.00
N LYS A 175 -21.74 4.73 -43.88
CA LYS A 175 -21.65 5.96 -44.70
C LYS A 175 -21.51 5.63 -46.18
N ARG A 176 -20.63 4.68 -46.53
CA ARG A 176 -20.44 4.23 -47.92
C ARG A 176 -21.68 3.57 -48.49
N ASP A 177 -22.34 2.69 -47.72
CA ASP A 177 -23.56 2.03 -48.16
C ASP A 177 -24.73 3.03 -48.30
N ALA A 178 -24.79 4.06 -47.45
CA ALA A 178 -25.77 5.14 -47.60
C ALA A 178 -25.53 5.94 -48.90
N ALA A 179 -24.28 6.28 -49.22
CA ALA A 179 -23.95 6.96 -50.48
C ALA A 179 -24.27 6.08 -51.70
N ARG A 180 -23.96 4.78 -51.64
CA ARG A 180 -24.34 3.82 -52.68
C ARG A 180 -25.86 3.74 -52.86
N MET A 181 -26.61 3.77 -51.77
CA MET A 181 -28.07 3.76 -51.81
C MET A 181 -28.63 5.00 -52.51
N GLN A 182 -28.01 6.18 -52.30
CA GLN A 182 -28.40 7.40 -53.01
C GLN A 182 -28.16 7.29 -54.52
N LEU A 183 -27.04 6.69 -54.94
CA LEU A 183 -26.78 6.44 -56.36
C LEU A 183 -27.82 5.49 -56.98
N LEU A 184 -28.13 4.39 -56.28
CA LEU A 184 -29.16 3.44 -56.70
C LEU A 184 -30.56 4.08 -56.78
N GLU A 185 -30.89 4.99 -55.86
CA GLU A 185 -32.14 5.73 -55.89
C GLU A 185 -32.24 6.61 -57.15
N VAL A 186 -31.15 7.26 -57.53
CA VAL A 186 -31.08 8.06 -58.75
C VAL A 186 -31.25 7.17 -59.99
N GLU A 187 -30.51 6.06 -60.10
CA GLU A 187 -30.65 5.09 -61.20
C GLU A 187 -32.08 4.54 -61.31
N TYR A 188 -32.69 4.21 -60.18
CA TYR A 188 -34.07 3.71 -60.12
C TYR A 188 -35.08 4.74 -60.65
N ARG A 189 -34.91 6.02 -60.30
CA ARG A 189 -35.78 7.12 -60.78
C ARG A 189 -35.66 7.36 -62.28
N PHE A 190 -34.49 7.10 -62.88
CA PHE A 190 -34.28 7.20 -64.32
C PHE A 190 -34.77 5.96 -65.10
N GLY A 191 -35.31 4.95 -64.41
CA GLY A 191 -35.88 3.76 -65.05
C GLY A 191 -34.84 2.71 -65.46
N GLU A 192 -33.57 2.91 -65.11
CA GLU A 192 -32.47 1.97 -65.39
C GLU A 192 -32.37 0.84 -64.33
N GLY A 193 -33.16 0.92 -63.25
CA GLY A 193 -33.13 0.00 -62.12
C GLY A 193 -34.32 -0.96 -62.00
N ASN A 194 -34.13 -2.05 -61.25
CA ASN A 194 -35.19 -2.99 -60.86
C ASN A 194 -35.60 -2.77 -59.39
N THR A 195 -36.91 -2.68 -59.12
CA THR A 195 -37.50 -2.53 -57.78
C THR A 195 -36.99 -3.58 -56.80
N ASN A 196 -36.83 -4.85 -57.21
CA ASN A 196 -36.34 -5.90 -56.33
C ASN A 196 -34.87 -5.66 -55.89
N SER A 197 -34.04 -5.16 -56.81
CA SER A 197 -32.65 -4.81 -56.50
C SER A 197 -32.56 -3.62 -55.55
N TYR A 198 -33.41 -2.61 -55.76
CA TYR A 198 -33.53 -1.44 -54.90
C TYR A 198 -33.97 -1.84 -53.48
N LEU A 199 -35.05 -2.60 -53.33
CA LEU A 199 -35.55 -3.06 -52.03
C LEU A 199 -34.54 -3.94 -51.28
N ASN A 200 -33.83 -4.82 -52.00
CA ASN A 200 -32.76 -5.63 -51.39
C ASN A 200 -31.61 -4.76 -50.88
N SER A 201 -31.23 -3.72 -51.63
CA SER A 201 -30.19 -2.78 -51.21
C SER A 201 -30.64 -1.95 -50.00
N LEU A 202 -31.90 -1.52 -49.97
CA LEU A 202 -32.49 -0.81 -48.84
C LEU A 202 -32.50 -1.67 -47.56
N ASN A 203 -32.96 -2.92 -47.66
CA ASN A 203 -32.92 -3.87 -46.55
C ASN A 203 -31.49 -4.11 -46.05
N SER A 204 -30.51 -4.19 -46.97
CA SER A 204 -29.10 -4.34 -46.59
C SER A 204 -28.57 -3.13 -45.83
N LEU A 205 -28.96 -1.91 -46.24
CA LEU A 205 -28.59 -0.66 -45.57
C LEU A 205 -29.17 -0.59 -44.15
N ASP A 206 -30.42 -0.98 -43.97
CA ASP A 206 -31.03 -1.02 -42.64
C ASP A 206 -30.38 -2.07 -41.74
N GLY A 207 -29.99 -3.22 -42.30
CA GLY A 207 -29.15 -4.21 -41.62
C GLY A 207 -27.80 -3.63 -41.16
N ARG A 208 -27.13 -2.85 -42.01
CA ARG A 208 -25.86 -2.17 -41.71
C ARG A 208 -26.00 -1.08 -40.64
N LYS A 209 -27.08 -0.30 -40.68
CA LYS A 209 -27.40 0.68 -39.62
C LYS A 209 -27.60 -0.03 -38.29
N ALA A 210 -28.40 -1.10 -38.26
CA ALA A 210 -28.61 -1.89 -37.06
C ALA A 210 -27.29 -2.47 -36.51
N GLN A 211 -26.40 -2.98 -37.37
CA GLN A 211 -25.06 -3.43 -36.96
C GLN A 211 -24.24 -2.29 -36.34
N THR A 212 -24.26 -1.09 -36.94
CA THR A 212 -23.55 0.09 -36.43
C THR A 212 -24.07 0.50 -35.05
N TYR A 213 -25.39 0.49 -34.84
CA TYR A 213 -25.98 0.75 -33.53
C TYR A 213 -25.60 -0.29 -32.48
N ARG A 214 -25.51 -1.58 -32.85
CA ARG A 214 -25.03 -2.62 -31.94
C ARG A 214 -23.57 -2.40 -31.55
N ALA A 215 -22.71 -2.07 -32.51
CA ALA A 215 -21.30 -1.75 -32.25
C ALA A 215 -21.17 -0.54 -31.31
N TRP A 216 -21.97 0.51 -31.53
CA TRP A 216 -22.03 1.67 -30.64
C TRP A 216 -22.49 1.31 -29.22
N ALA A 217 -23.52 0.48 -29.07
CA ALA A 217 -24.00 0.03 -27.78
C ALA A 217 -22.94 -0.80 -27.03
N THR A 218 -22.22 -1.67 -27.73
CA THR A 218 -21.08 -2.42 -27.18
C THR A 218 -20.00 -1.47 -26.70
N LEU A 219 -19.57 -0.51 -27.52
CA LEU A 219 -18.58 0.51 -27.15
C LEU A 219 -18.98 1.25 -25.87
N ARG A 220 -20.23 1.70 -25.78
CA ARG A 220 -20.75 2.40 -24.60
C ARG A 220 -20.78 1.50 -23.36
N SER A 221 -21.13 0.23 -23.51
CA SER A 221 -21.07 -0.74 -22.41
C SER A 221 -19.64 -0.94 -21.88
N ARG A 222 -18.64 -1.02 -22.77
CA ARG A 222 -17.22 -1.10 -22.38
C ARG A 222 -16.75 0.15 -21.65
N LEU A 223 -17.18 1.33 -22.11
CA LEU A 223 -16.90 2.61 -21.45
C LEU A 223 -17.39 2.61 -19.99
N GLU A 224 -18.64 2.22 -19.76
CA GLU A 224 -19.23 2.18 -18.43
C GLU A 224 -18.53 1.14 -17.53
N LYS A 225 -18.10 0.01 -18.08
CA LYS A 225 -17.26 -0.96 -17.35
C LYS A 225 -15.96 -0.35 -16.85
N ILE A 226 -15.26 0.44 -17.68
CA ILE A 226 -14.04 1.15 -17.27
C ILE A 226 -14.35 2.16 -16.16
N LYS A 227 -15.43 2.95 -16.31
CA LYS A 227 -15.84 3.92 -15.29
C LYS A 227 -16.09 3.25 -13.94
N LEU A 228 -16.80 2.12 -13.92
CA LEU A 228 -17.05 1.36 -12.70
C LEU A 228 -15.76 0.83 -12.06
N LEU A 229 -14.81 0.35 -12.85
CA LEU A 229 -13.51 -0.13 -12.35
C LEU A 229 -12.63 0.99 -11.77
N VAL A 230 -12.66 2.18 -12.38
CA VAL A 230 -11.77 3.29 -12.03
C VAL A 230 -12.36 4.20 -10.95
N LEU A 231 -13.66 4.48 -11.02
CA LEU A 231 -14.36 5.41 -10.13
C LEU A 231 -15.07 4.70 -8.98
N GLY A 232 -15.25 3.38 -9.08
CA GLY A 232 -16.06 2.57 -8.19
C GLY A 232 -17.55 2.64 -8.53
N VAL A 233 -18.32 1.78 -7.85
CA VAL A 233 -19.79 1.85 -7.85
C VAL A 233 -20.18 2.98 -6.88
N ASP A 234 -21.05 3.90 -7.31
CA ASP A 234 -21.74 4.81 -6.39
C ASP A 234 -22.76 3.97 -5.61
N GLU A 235 -22.69 3.96 -4.27
CA GLU A 235 -23.87 3.68 -3.43
C GLU A 235 -24.87 4.84 -3.52
#